data_AF-S2JEZ3-F1
#
_entry.id   AF-S2JEZ3-F1
#
_cell.length_a   1.000
_cell.length_b   1.000
_cell.length_c   1.000
_cell.angle_alpha   90.00
_cell.angle_beta   90.00
_cell.angle_gamma   90.00
#
_symmetry.space_group_name_H-M   'P 1'
#
loop_
_entity.id
_entity.type
_entity.pdbx_description
1 polymer ?
#
loop_
_entity_poly.entity_id
_entity_poly.type
_entity_poly.pdbx_seq_one_letter_code
_entity_poly.pdbx_strand_id
1 'polypeptide(L)'
;MHCHSIDQFLEVGSKCPICNKIIDKTKKNRYLRIYLSDIDSSGSSKAVVRSELKKSLTESNHKIIALQTELSNTKAKLDEARANHETALIQARTSKDTVKEITETMQSLKMDCQQVADARDDYMMKLKSVKLCNQTLIDELKESQKSYNSINKELNSLRSKKEKCSTCEKKPLNSIGVVEAVTSTNSSSNSQDYRSKYLDLQKQNNDLLEKKKILEKKFVELTISANSSNVAQEITYHAPQHHQQGNGTHSRENKLLIDISRLKKSKDKMYKEKCNFQGKYNATNIQLKEMQANKEALLGEIKALKEKLKASDESVALLEQAKQDWQDDTSSTKERLKTSLENVILLKNLNQKYAAEIVVVHSKLAASEQMMQAFQENELVVSKELDELKSMLESANISNNDLSSEIVTLKEKLATATRSWF
;
A
#
# COMPACT_ATOMS: atom_id res chain seq x y z
N MET A 1 -55.26 -8.40 42.54
CA MET A 1 -56.12 -7.78 43.57
C MET A 1 -55.38 -7.73 44.89
N HIS A 2 -54.95 -6.55 45.34
CA HIS A 2 -54.50 -6.29 46.73
C HIS A 2 -54.90 -4.86 47.08
N CYS A 3 -56.16 -4.66 47.48
CA CYS A 3 -56.63 -3.37 48.00
C CYS A 3 -56.02 -3.13 49.39
N HIS A 4 -54.82 -2.57 49.43
CA HIS A 4 -54.30 -1.96 50.65
C HIS A 4 -55.17 -0.75 50.96
N SER A 5 -55.80 -0.71 52.14
CA SER A 5 -56.66 0.42 52.49
C SER A 5 -55.83 1.69 52.60
N ILE A 6 -56.38 2.81 52.12
CA ILE A 6 -55.79 4.15 52.27
C ILE A 6 -55.44 4.46 53.74
N ASP A 7 -56.16 3.84 54.69
CA ASP A 7 -55.92 3.95 56.13
C ASP A 7 -54.48 3.57 56.51
N GLN A 8 -53.89 2.52 55.91
CA GLN A 8 -52.51 2.09 56.19
C GLN A 8 -51.46 3.13 55.76
N PHE A 9 -51.72 3.90 54.69
CA PHE A 9 -50.81 4.97 54.27
C PHE A 9 -50.86 6.19 55.20
N LEU A 10 -51.99 6.42 55.87
CA LEU A 10 -52.20 7.54 56.79
C LEU A 10 -51.72 7.24 58.22
N GLU A 11 -51.53 5.97 58.60
CA GLU A 11 -50.91 5.61 59.88
C GLU A 11 -49.39 5.87 59.90
N VAL A 12 -48.72 5.52 58.80
CA VAL A 12 -47.25 5.57 58.66
C VAL A 12 -46.75 6.98 58.32
N GLY A 13 -47.50 7.75 57.51
CA GLY A 13 -47.14 9.12 57.14
C GLY A 13 -47.80 10.16 58.04
N SER A 14 -47.02 10.91 58.83
CA SER A 14 -47.54 12.04 59.63
C SER A 14 -47.95 13.27 58.79
N LYS A 15 -47.93 13.17 57.45
CA LYS A 15 -48.27 14.25 56.51
C LYS A 15 -49.17 13.71 55.39
N CYS A 16 -50.12 14.53 54.94
CA CYS A 16 -50.99 14.18 53.81
C CYS A 16 -50.18 14.12 52.49
N PRO A 17 -50.23 13.01 51.72
CA PRO A 17 -49.42 12.87 50.50
C PRO A 17 -49.83 13.82 49.36
N ILE A 18 -51.01 14.46 49.44
CA ILE A 18 -51.52 15.37 48.39
C ILE A 18 -51.12 16.83 48.67
N CYS A 19 -51.12 17.28 49.93
CA CYS A 19 -50.87 18.68 50.29
C CYS A 19 -49.71 18.90 51.31
N ASN A 20 -49.03 17.82 51.70
CA ASN A 20 -47.86 17.76 52.59
C ASN A 20 -48.02 18.41 53.99
N LYS A 21 -49.25 18.76 54.38
CA LYS A 21 -49.58 19.25 55.73
C LYS A 21 -49.59 18.11 56.75
N ILE A 22 -49.15 18.41 57.97
CA ILE A 22 -49.11 17.45 59.09
C ILE A 22 -50.54 17.05 59.48
N ILE A 23 -50.77 15.74 59.64
CA ILE A 23 -52.06 15.19 60.04
C ILE A 23 -52.09 15.10 61.57
N ASP A 24 -52.85 15.98 62.20
CA ASP A 24 -53.09 15.99 63.64
C ASP A 24 -53.95 14.77 64.05
N LYS A 25 -53.29 13.77 64.66
CA LYS A 25 -53.91 12.50 65.07
C LYS A 25 -54.95 12.65 66.19
N THR A 26 -55.04 13.82 66.85
CA THR A 26 -55.98 14.04 67.97
C THR A 26 -57.40 14.41 67.51
N LYS A 27 -57.56 14.89 66.27
CA LYS A 27 -58.86 15.22 65.69
C LYS A 27 -59.42 14.01 64.96
N LYS A 28 -60.62 13.56 65.36
CA LYS A 28 -61.45 12.61 64.57
C LYS A 28 -61.91 13.28 63.27
N ASN A 29 -60.99 13.42 62.32
CA ASN A 29 -61.29 13.87 60.98
C ASN A 29 -62.22 12.83 60.33
N ARG A 30 -63.47 13.21 60.11
CA ARG A 30 -64.42 12.43 59.31
C ARG A 30 -63.99 12.52 57.85
N TYR A 31 -63.08 11.66 57.43
CA TYR A 31 -62.77 11.50 56.01
C TYR A 31 -64.03 10.97 55.31
N LEU A 32 -64.70 11.80 54.51
CA LEU A 32 -65.74 11.30 53.63
C LEU A 32 -65.07 10.38 52.61
N ARG A 33 -65.38 9.08 52.69
CA ARG A 33 -65.03 8.13 51.64
C ARG A 33 -65.95 8.42 50.46
N ILE A 34 -65.53 9.35 49.60
CA ILE A 34 -66.20 9.61 48.32
C ILE A 34 -65.96 8.37 47.46
N TYR A 35 -66.88 7.42 47.53
CA TYR A 35 -67.06 6.47 46.46
C TYR A 35 -67.46 7.30 45.24
N LEU A 36 -66.54 7.43 44.28
CA LEU A 36 -66.93 7.64 42.90
C LEU A 36 -67.64 6.36 42.49
N SER A 37 -68.93 6.26 42.81
CA SER A 37 -69.78 5.20 42.29
C SER A 37 -69.69 5.24 40.77
N ASP A 38 -69.61 4.06 40.18
CA ASP A 38 -69.82 3.85 38.75
C ASP A 38 -71.29 4.14 38.46
N ILE A 39 -71.61 5.43 38.38
CA ILE A 39 -72.90 5.93 37.93
C ILE A 39 -72.90 5.79 36.41
N ASP A 40 -73.12 4.57 35.95
CA ASP A 40 -73.53 4.22 34.60
C ASP A 40 -74.99 4.68 34.36
N SER A 41 -75.30 5.95 34.67
CA SER A 41 -76.56 6.57 34.26
C SER A 41 -76.45 6.96 32.78
N SER A 42 -76.83 6.00 31.94
CA SER A 42 -76.69 5.95 30.47
C SER A 42 -77.41 7.05 29.66
N GLY A 43 -77.80 8.15 30.29
CA GLY A 43 -78.49 9.28 29.65
C GLY A 43 -78.01 10.68 30.07
N SER A 44 -76.97 10.80 30.91
CA SER A 44 -76.45 12.12 31.30
C SER A 44 -75.41 12.64 30.29
N SER A 45 -75.56 13.91 29.85
CA SER A 45 -74.53 14.64 29.07
C SER A 45 -73.12 14.53 29.67
N LYS A 46 -73.01 14.43 31.00
CA LYS A 46 -71.72 14.26 31.72
C LYS A 46 -71.07 12.88 31.51
N ALA A 47 -71.84 11.85 31.16
CA ALA A 47 -71.32 10.52 30.86
C ALA A 47 -70.63 10.46 29.47
N VAL A 48 -71.23 11.12 28.47
CA VAL A 48 -70.64 11.29 27.13
C VAL A 48 -69.30 12.02 27.23
N VAL A 49 -69.28 13.17 27.90
CA VAL A 49 -68.06 13.97 28.12
C VAL A 49 -66.97 13.18 28.87
N ARG A 50 -67.34 12.31 29.83
CA ARG A 50 -66.37 11.41 30.50
C ARG A 50 -65.83 10.33 29.57
N SER A 51 -66.67 9.72 28.74
CA SER A 51 -66.24 8.72 27.75
C SER A 51 -65.24 9.32 26.76
N GLU A 52 -65.55 10.53 26.29
CA GLU A 52 -64.75 11.28 25.33
C GLU A 52 -63.42 11.76 25.92
N LEU A 53 -63.42 12.25 27.16
CA LEU A 53 -62.19 12.53 27.93
C LEU A 53 -61.35 11.26 28.17
N LYS A 54 -61.99 10.11 28.47
CA LYS A 54 -61.29 8.84 28.67
C LYS A 54 -60.65 8.35 27.37
N LYS A 55 -61.35 8.48 26.23
CA LYS A 55 -60.83 8.20 24.89
C LYS A 55 -59.65 9.11 24.55
N SER A 56 -59.81 10.42 24.71
CA SER A 56 -58.74 11.42 24.46
C SER A 56 -57.51 11.17 25.34
N LEU A 57 -57.70 10.83 26.62
CA LEU A 57 -56.62 10.43 27.53
C LEU A 57 -55.91 9.16 27.07
N THR A 58 -56.65 8.14 26.60
CA THR A 58 -56.03 6.92 26.04
C THR A 58 -55.27 7.20 24.74
N GLU A 59 -55.79 8.02 23.83
CA GLU A 59 -55.09 8.41 22.60
C GLU A 59 -53.81 9.21 22.92
N SER A 60 -53.89 10.15 23.87
CA SER A 60 -52.74 10.94 24.31
C SER A 60 -51.67 10.06 24.97
N ASN A 61 -52.07 9.08 25.80
CA ASN A 61 -51.15 8.12 26.40
C ASN A 61 -50.45 7.22 25.35
N HIS A 62 -51.18 6.73 24.34
CA HIS A 62 -50.56 6.00 23.24
C HIS A 62 -49.56 6.87 22.47
N LYS A 63 -49.88 8.16 22.27
CA LYS A 63 -48.99 9.11 21.61
C LYS A 63 -47.73 9.41 22.42
N ILE A 64 -47.84 9.49 23.76
CA ILE A 64 -46.69 9.61 24.67
C ILE A 64 -45.80 8.37 24.58
N ILE A 65 -46.37 7.17 24.60
CA ILE A 65 -45.61 5.91 24.48
C ILE A 65 -44.89 5.85 23.12
N ALA A 66 -45.57 6.16 22.03
CA ALA A 66 -44.97 6.19 20.68
C ALA A 66 -43.79 7.18 20.61
N LEU A 67 -43.96 8.41 21.12
CA LEU A 67 -42.90 9.42 21.18
C LEU A 67 -41.73 9.00 22.08
N GLN A 68 -41.98 8.29 23.19
CA GLN A 68 -40.93 7.72 24.03
C GLN A 68 -40.14 6.62 23.31
N THR A 69 -40.81 5.76 22.53
CA THR A 69 -40.16 4.77 21.68
C THR A 69 -39.33 5.42 20.57
N GLU A 70 -39.85 6.44 19.88
CA GLU A 70 -39.10 7.21 18.88
C GLU A 70 -37.88 7.93 19.48
N LEU A 71 -38.02 8.53 20.66
CA LEU A 71 -36.92 9.16 21.39
C LEU A 71 -35.83 8.15 21.77
N SER A 72 -36.22 6.96 22.22
CA SER A 72 -35.28 5.87 22.54
C SER A 72 -34.54 5.39 21.29
N ASN A 73 -35.26 5.15 20.19
CA ASN A 73 -34.71 4.69 18.92
C ASN A 73 -33.78 5.74 18.27
N THR A 74 -34.14 7.02 18.33
CA THR A 74 -33.29 8.11 17.82
C THR A 74 -32.05 8.31 18.67
N LYS A 75 -32.14 8.16 20.00
CA LYS A 75 -30.97 8.15 20.89
C LYS A 75 -30.01 7.00 20.57
N ALA A 76 -30.53 5.78 20.42
CA ALA A 76 -29.70 4.62 20.07
C ALA A 76 -28.94 4.82 18.74
N LYS A 77 -29.64 5.32 17.70
CA LYS A 77 -29.01 5.67 16.40
C LYS A 77 -27.97 6.78 16.52
N LEU A 78 -28.18 7.77 17.39
CA LEU A 78 -27.20 8.85 17.61
C LEU A 78 -25.93 8.32 18.31
N ASP A 79 -26.09 7.45 19.29
CA ASP A 79 -24.95 6.85 20.01
C ASP A 79 -24.17 5.86 19.11
N GLU A 80 -24.86 5.11 18.25
CA GLU A 80 -24.24 4.31 17.17
C GLU A 80 -23.47 5.20 16.17
N ALA A 81 -24.09 6.28 15.68
CA ALA A 81 -23.43 7.21 14.75
C ALA A 81 -22.18 7.87 15.36
N ARG A 82 -22.18 8.16 16.67
CA ARG A 82 -21.00 8.66 17.40
C ARG A 82 -19.89 7.61 17.47
N ALA A 83 -20.21 6.36 17.78
CA ALA A 83 -19.22 5.27 17.83
C ALA A 83 -18.58 5.03 16.44
N ASN A 84 -19.38 5.05 15.38
CA ASN A 84 -18.91 4.95 14.00
C ASN A 84 -18.02 6.14 13.62
N HIS A 85 -18.39 7.37 14.01
CA HIS A 85 -17.58 8.56 13.75
C HIS A 85 -16.23 8.55 14.50
N GLU A 86 -16.19 8.13 15.77
CA GLU A 86 -14.92 8.02 16.50
C GLU A 86 -14.02 6.93 15.91
N THR A 87 -14.59 5.80 15.48
CA THR A 87 -13.86 4.74 14.76
C THR A 87 -13.25 5.28 13.46
N ALA A 88 -14.02 6.05 12.67
CA ALA A 88 -13.53 6.69 11.45
C ALA A 88 -12.43 7.74 11.73
N LEU A 89 -12.53 8.51 12.83
CA LEU A 89 -11.47 9.44 13.24
C LEU A 89 -10.18 8.72 13.64
N ILE A 90 -10.27 7.59 14.34
CA ILE A 90 -9.11 6.76 14.69
C ILE A 90 -8.45 6.21 13.42
N GLN A 91 -9.24 5.67 12.49
CA GLN A 91 -8.73 5.20 11.19
C GLN A 91 -8.10 6.32 10.36
N ALA A 92 -8.69 7.52 10.33
CA ALA A 92 -8.11 8.66 9.63
C ALA A 92 -6.77 9.12 10.25
N ARG A 93 -6.62 9.04 11.59
CA ARG A 93 -5.35 9.32 12.27
C ARG A 93 -4.29 8.28 11.93
N THR A 94 -4.60 6.99 12.03
CA THR A 94 -3.63 5.93 11.69
C THR A 94 -3.24 5.96 10.21
N SER A 95 -4.17 6.22 9.29
CA SER A 95 -3.88 6.43 7.87
C SER A 95 -2.99 7.66 7.62
N LYS A 96 -3.13 8.73 8.41
CA LYS A 96 -2.23 9.89 8.31
C LYS A 96 -0.81 9.54 8.76
N ASP A 97 -0.67 8.78 9.84
CA ASP A 97 0.63 8.38 10.37
C ASP A 97 1.35 7.40 9.42
N THR A 98 0.64 6.44 8.82
CA THR A 98 1.23 5.55 7.79
C THR A 98 1.62 6.31 6.52
N VAL A 99 0.82 7.27 6.06
CA VAL A 99 1.19 8.14 4.92
C VAL A 99 2.45 8.95 5.22
N LYS A 100 2.65 9.41 6.47
CA LYS A 100 3.88 10.08 6.89
C LYS A 100 5.09 9.15 6.83
N GLU A 101 4.98 7.93 7.37
CA GLU A 101 6.04 6.91 7.31
C GLU A 101 6.40 6.52 5.85
N ILE A 102 5.39 6.36 4.98
CA ILE A 102 5.59 6.12 3.54
C ILE A 102 6.30 7.31 2.88
N THR A 103 5.98 8.54 3.26
CA THR A 103 6.64 9.75 2.72
C THR A 103 8.10 9.83 3.14
N GLU A 104 8.41 9.55 4.41
CA GLU A 104 9.77 9.55 4.96
C GLU A 104 10.64 8.44 4.32
N THR A 105 10.09 7.23 4.19
CA THR A 105 10.79 6.11 3.52
C THR A 105 11.00 6.38 2.01
N MET A 106 10.04 6.99 1.32
CA MET A 106 10.19 7.39 -0.08
C MET A 106 11.24 8.51 -0.27
N GLN A 107 11.39 9.42 0.69
CA GLN A 107 12.47 10.41 0.69
C GLN A 107 13.85 9.75 0.89
N SER A 108 13.98 8.79 1.80
CA SER A 108 15.22 8.01 1.97
C SER A 108 15.61 7.30 0.68
N LEU A 109 14.69 6.52 0.11
CA LEU A 109 14.92 5.76 -1.12
C LEU A 109 15.33 6.66 -2.30
N LYS A 110 14.80 7.89 -2.36
CA LYS A 110 15.19 8.89 -3.36
C LYS A 110 16.64 9.34 -3.17
N MET A 111 17.11 9.52 -1.94
CA MET A 111 18.53 9.83 -1.67
C MET A 111 19.43 8.65 -2.02
N ASP A 112 19.04 7.43 -1.67
CA ASP A 112 19.82 6.22 -1.98
C ASP A 112 19.97 6.01 -3.49
N CYS A 113 18.89 6.23 -4.24
CA CYS A 113 18.91 6.20 -5.71
C CYS A 113 19.83 7.28 -6.32
N GLN A 114 19.91 8.47 -5.72
CA GLN A 114 20.85 9.51 -6.14
C GLN A 114 22.30 9.09 -5.87
N GLN A 115 22.61 8.58 -4.67
CA GLN A 115 23.95 8.09 -4.33
C GLN A 115 24.42 6.97 -5.27
N VAL A 116 23.53 6.05 -5.64
CA VAL A 116 23.82 4.98 -6.61
C VAL A 116 24.10 5.54 -8.01
N ALA A 117 23.37 6.59 -8.43
CA ALA A 117 23.63 7.26 -9.71
C ALA A 117 24.99 7.97 -9.72
N ASP A 118 25.33 8.69 -8.65
CA ASP A 118 26.60 9.39 -8.51
C ASP A 118 27.78 8.41 -8.48
N ALA A 119 27.65 7.30 -7.72
CA ALA A 119 28.65 6.24 -7.66
C ALA A 119 28.83 5.54 -9.02
N ARG A 120 27.75 5.26 -9.75
CA ARG A 120 27.80 4.70 -11.11
C ARG A 120 28.62 5.61 -12.04
N ASP A 121 28.43 6.92 -11.95
CA ASP A 121 29.08 7.86 -12.84
C ASP A 121 30.58 8.03 -12.52
N ASP A 122 30.97 7.97 -11.25
CA ASP A 122 32.37 7.83 -10.83
C ASP A 122 33.01 6.52 -11.36
N TYR A 123 32.34 5.37 -11.24
CA TYR A 123 32.83 4.12 -11.83
C TYR A 123 32.96 4.20 -13.35
N MET A 124 32.04 4.85 -14.05
CA MET A 124 32.12 5.08 -15.49
C MET A 124 33.28 6.00 -15.89
N MET A 125 33.60 7.01 -15.08
CA MET A 125 34.77 7.87 -15.28
C MET A 125 36.09 7.12 -15.04
N LYS A 126 36.16 6.31 -13.97
CA LYS A 126 37.29 5.40 -13.71
C LYS A 126 37.48 4.39 -14.85
N LEU A 127 36.40 3.81 -15.37
CA LEU A 127 36.44 2.87 -16.50
C LEU A 127 36.96 3.54 -17.78
N LYS A 128 36.52 4.77 -18.08
CA LYS A 128 37.05 5.56 -19.21
C LYS A 128 38.56 5.82 -19.06
N SER A 129 39.01 6.20 -17.86
CA SER A 129 40.43 6.41 -17.55
C SER A 129 41.27 5.14 -17.74
N VAL A 130 40.82 4.00 -17.22
CA VAL A 130 41.47 2.69 -17.42
C VAL A 130 41.51 2.31 -18.90
N LYS A 131 40.41 2.53 -19.65
CA LYS A 131 40.38 2.27 -21.09
C LYS A 131 41.39 3.13 -21.86
N LEU A 132 41.54 4.40 -21.50
CA LEU A 132 42.52 5.31 -22.09
C LEU A 132 43.96 4.86 -21.76
N CYS A 133 44.24 4.51 -20.51
CA CYS A 133 45.55 3.99 -20.08
C CYS A 133 45.92 2.69 -20.83
N ASN A 134 44.98 1.74 -20.94
CA ASN A 134 45.19 0.51 -21.71
C ASN A 134 45.44 0.79 -23.19
N GLN A 135 44.76 1.78 -23.78
CA GLN A 135 45.01 2.19 -25.17
C GLN A 135 46.43 2.75 -25.35
N THR A 136 46.89 3.61 -24.44
CA THR A 136 48.26 4.14 -24.43
C THR A 136 49.30 3.00 -24.36
N LEU A 137 49.13 2.05 -23.43
CA LEU A 137 50.02 0.89 -23.30
C LEU A 137 50.04 0.00 -24.55
N ILE A 138 48.89 -0.16 -25.22
CA ILE A 138 48.81 -0.90 -26.50
C ILE A 138 49.61 -0.19 -27.60
N ASP A 139 49.56 1.14 -27.66
CA ASP A 139 50.25 1.91 -28.69
C ASP A 139 51.76 2.03 -28.42
N GLU A 140 52.17 2.19 -27.16
CA GLU A 140 53.57 2.04 -26.72
C GLU A 140 54.14 0.66 -27.06
N LEU A 141 53.37 -0.41 -26.86
CA LEU A 141 53.80 -1.78 -27.16
C LEU A 141 53.94 -2.01 -28.67
N LYS A 142 53.04 -1.45 -29.50
CA LYS A 142 53.19 -1.44 -30.97
C LYS A 142 54.43 -0.66 -31.40
N GLU A 143 54.73 0.47 -30.77
CA GLU A 143 55.91 1.27 -31.09
C GLU A 143 57.22 0.57 -30.71
N SER A 144 57.26 -0.03 -29.50
CA SER A 144 58.36 -0.90 -29.07
C SER A 144 58.56 -2.09 -30.02
N GLN A 145 57.47 -2.73 -30.48
CA GLN A 145 57.53 -3.81 -31.46
C GLN A 145 58.03 -3.33 -32.85
N LYS A 146 57.64 -2.15 -33.32
CA LYS A 146 58.20 -1.52 -34.54
C LYS A 146 59.70 -1.27 -34.39
N SER A 147 60.13 -0.71 -33.26
CA SER A 147 61.54 -0.44 -32.94
C SER A 147 62.36 -1.73 -32.91
N TYR A 148 61.89 -2.76 -32.18
CA TYR A 148 62.49 -4.09 -32.16
C TYR A 148 62.63 -4.70 -33.56
N ASN A 149 61.58 -4.63 -34.38
CA ASN A 149 61.62 -5.12 -35.76
C ASN A 149 62.62 -4.35 -36.64
N SER A 150 62.82 -3.06 -36.39
CA SER A 150 63.83 -2.25 -37.08
C SER A 150 65.25 -2.67 -36.69
N ILE A 151 65.53 -2.78 -35.39
CA ILE A 151 66.83 -3.24 -34.85
C ILE A 151 67.14 -4.66 -35.32
N ASN A 152 66.15 -5.55 -35.36
CA ASN A 152 66.32 -6.92 -35.85
C ASN A 152 66.65 -6.97 -37.36
N LYS A 153 66.03 -6.11 -38.19
CA LYS A 153 66.41 -5.95 -39.60
C LYS A 153 67.85 -5.46 -39.76
N GLU A 154 68.27 -4.50 -38.95
CA GLU A 154 69.63 -3.96 -38.97
C GLU A 154 70.67 -5.01 -38.51
N LEU A 155 70.40 -5.75 -37.43
CA LEU A 155 71.21 -6.87 -36.98
C LEU A 155 71.36 -7.96 -38.04
N ASN A 156 70.28 -8.30 -38.75
CA ASN A 156 70.34 -9.28 -39.84
C ASN A 156 71.15 -8.74 -41.04
N SER A 157 71.01 -7.45 -41.39
CA SER A 157 71.87 -6.80 -42.39
C SER A 157 73.35 -6.84 -42.01
N LEU A 158 73.68 -6.60 -40.73
CA LEU A 158 75.04 -6.70 -40.20
C LEU A 158 75.57 -8.15 -40.21
N ARG A 159 74.74 -9.16 -39.90
CA ARG A 159 75.12 -10.58 -40.05
C ARG A 159 75.43 -10.92 -41.51
N SER A 160 74.56 -10.58 -42.45
CA SER A 160 74.80 -10.83 -43.88
C SER A 160 76.00 -10.06 -44.44
N LYS A 161 76.32 -8.87 -43.90
CA LYS A 161 77.58 -8.16 -44.21
C LYS A 161 78.80 -8.88 -43.62
N LYS A 162 78.72 -9.41 -42.39
CA LYS A 162 79.79 -10.20 -41.78
C LYS A 162 80.09 -11.47 -42.58
N GLU A 163 79.04 -12.20 -43.00
CA GLU A 163 79.16 -13.41 -43.84
C GLU A 163 79.81 -13.10 -45.21
N LYS A 164 79.46 -11.97 -45.83
CA LYS A 164 80.12 -11.49 -47.06
C LYS A 164 81.56 -11.04 -46.83
N CYS A 165 81.91 -10.54 -45.65
CA CYS A 165 83.28 -10.16 -45.32
C CYS A 165 84.19 -11.38 -45.05
N SER A 166 83.61 -12.53 -44.67
CA SER A 166 84.34 -13.79 -44.46
C SER A 166 84.67 -14.59 -45.73
N THR A 167 84.34 -14.10 -46.94
CA THR A 167 84.73 -14.78 -48.20
C THR A 167 86.11 -14.39 -48.74
N CYS A 168 86.85 -13.53 -48.03
CA CYS A 168 88.24 -13.19 -48.33
C CYS A 168 89.26 -13.97 -47.49
N GLU A 169 89.05 -15.28 -47.25
CA GLU A 169 90.17 -16.22 -47.15
C GLU A 169 89.74 -17.69 -47.32
N LYS A 170 90.55 -18.42 -48.11
CA LYS A 170 90.59 -19.90 -48.30
C LYS A 170 89.57 -20.54 -49.25
N LYS A 171 90.15 -21.20 -50.26
CA LYS A 171 89.50 -22.11 -51.23
C LYS A 171 89.02 -23.41 -50.56
N PRO A 172 88.10 -24.16 -51.21
CA PRO A 172 87.29 -25.19 -50.56
C PRO A 172 87.85 -26.62 -50.68
N LEU A 173 87.30 -27.52 -49.86
CA LEU A 173 87.29 -28.97 -50.05
C LEU A 173 85.89 -29.53 -49.73
N ASN A 174 85.43 -30.46 -50.57
CA ASN A 174 84.09 -31.12 -50.63
C ASN A 174 83.56 -31.63 -49.27
N SER A 175 82.25 -31.69 -48.97
CA SER A 175 81.18 -32.49 -49.62
C SER A 175 79.76 -31.96 -49.24
N ILE A 176 78.76 -31.86 -50.15
CA ILE A 176 77.74 -32.86 -50.56
C ILE A 176 76.82 -33.37 -49.42
N GLY A 177 75.49 -33.14 -49.56
CA GLY A 177 74.39 -33.66 -48.71
C GLY A 177 73.35 -32.58 -48.32
N VAL A 178 72.37 -32.20 -49.15
CA VAL A 178 71.03 -32.82 -49.37
C VAL A 178 70.01 -32.54 -48.22
N VAL A 179 69.06 -31.61 -48.46
CA VAL A 179 67.56 -31.72 -48.33
C VAL A 179 66.91 -32.10 -46.95
N GLU A 180 65.74 -31.60 -46.46
CA GLU A 180 64.60 -30.81 -46.99
C GLU A 180 63.96 -29.81 -45.96
N ALA A 181 63.15 -28.85 -46.48
CA ALA A 181 61.88 -28.22 -46.06
C ALA A 181 61.25 -28.25 -44.62
N VAL A 182 60.70 -27.07 -44.25
CA VAL A 182 59.31 -26.75 -43.77
C VAL A 182 58.63 -27.71 -42.74
N THR A 183 58.29 -27.27 -41.51
CA THR A 183 56.94 -26.71 -41.18
C THR A 183 56.87 -26.08 -39.77
N SER A 184 55.82 -25.27 -39.57
CA SER A 184 55.51 -24.48 -38.36
C SER A 184 54.93 -25.27 -37.17
N THR A 185 54.77 -24.53 -36.05
CA THR A 185 53.72 -24.58 -35.02
C THR A 185 53.86 -25.48 -33.76
N ASN A 186 53.48 -24.84 -32.64
CA ASN A 186 52.96 -25.39 -31.37
C ASN A 186 53.91 -25.92 -30.28
N SER A 187 54.48 -24.96 -29.53
CA SER A 187 54.30 -24.83 -28.08
C SER A 187 54.22 -26.10 -27.19
N SER A 188 55.33 -26.47 -26.52
CA SER A 188 55.39 -26.92 -25.10
C SER A 188 56.78 -27.49 -24.68
N SER A 189 57.90 -26.79 -24.91
CA SER A 189 59.25 -27.39 -24.76
C SER A 189 60.26 -26.68 -23.84
N ASN A 190 59.92 -25.54 -23.22
CA ASN A 190 60.90 -24.72 -22.47
C ASN A 190 61.52 -25.38 -21.21
N SER A 191 61.01 -26.51 -20.70
CA SER A 191 61.63 -27.23 -19.57
C SER A 191 62.58 -28.37 -19.97
N GLN A 192 62.51 -28.86 -21.22
CA GLN A 192 63.43 -29.91 -21.69
C GLN A 192 64.79 -29.35 -22.12
N ASP A 193 64.83 -28.14 -22.68
CA ASP A 193 66.06 -27.50 -23.18
C ASP A 193 67.13 -27.32 -22.08
N TYR A 194 66.72 -26.94 -20.86
CA TYR A 194 67.63 -26.86 -19.71
C TYR A 194 68.17 -28.22 -19.26
N ARG A 195 67.37 -29.29 -19.37
CA ARG A 195 67.80 -30.64 -19.00
C ARG A 195 68.79 -31.21 -20.02
N SER A 196 68.59 -30.95 -21.32
CA SER A 196 69.56 -31.31 -22.35
C SER A 196 70.88 -30.56 -22.13
N LYS A 197 70.83 -29.23 -21.98
CA LYS A 197 72.02 -28.40 -21.70
C LYS A 197 72.76 -28.82 -20.43
N TYR A 198 72.05 -29.23 -19.38
CA TYR A 198 72.69 -29.75 -18.17
C TYR A 198 73.44 -31.08 -18.42
N LEU A 199 72.84 -32.00 -19.16
CA LEU A 199 73.49 -33.28 -19.53
C LEU A 199 74.68 -33.07 -20.46
N ASP A 200 74.60 -32.14 -21.41
CA ASP A 200 75.72 -31.77 -22.29
C ASP A 200 76.86 -31.11 -21.50
N LEU A 201 76.55 -30.23 -20.55
CA LEU A 201 77.55 -29.65 -19.63
C LEU A 201 78.15 -30.71 -18.70
N GLN A 202 77.37 -31.67 -18.22
CA GLN A 202 77.86 -32.79 -17.41
C GLN A 202 78.81 -33.69 -18.22
N LYS A 203 78.49 -33.96 -19.49
CA LYS A 203 79.36 -34.68 -20.42
C LYS A 203 80.66 -33.91 -20.68
N GLN A 204 80.58 -32.62 -21.00
CA GLN A 204 81.77 -31.77 -21.19
C GLN A 204 82.64 -31.71 -19.93
N ASN A 205 82.05 -31.66 -18.74
CA ASN A 205 82.79 -31.67 -17.48
C ASN A 205 83.51 -33.00 -17.25
N ASN A 206 82.87 -34.13 -17.58
CA ASN A 206 83.52 -35.45 -17.53
C ASN A 206 84.66 -35.57 -18.55
N ASP A 207 84.47 -35.10 -19.80
CA ASP A 207 85.52 -35.06 -20.83
C ASP A 207 86.71 -34.18 -20.40
N LEU A 208 86.45 -33.06 -19.71
CA LEU A 208 87.49 -32.20 -19.12
C LEU A 208 88.18 -32.86 -17.92
N LEU A 209 87.45 -33.60 -17.08
CA LEU A 209 88.03 -34.34 -15.96
C LEU A 209 88.96 -35.45 -16.46
N GLU A 210 88.59 -36.15 -17.53
CA GLU A 210 89.43 -37.19 -18.13
C GLU A 210 90.66 -36.60 -18.84
N LYS A 211 90.49 -35.47 -19.56
CA LYS A 211 91.64 -34.69 -20.06
C LYS A 211 92.56 -34.21 -18.94
N LYS A 212 92.02 -33.82 -17.77
CA LYS A 212 92.81 -33.46 -16.59
C LYS A 212 93.63 -34.65 -16.09
N LYS A 213 93.04 -35.84 -15.95
CA LYS A 213 93.79 -37.06 -15.56
C LYS A 213 94.88 -37.42 -16.56
N ILE A 214 94.60 -37.30 -17.87
CA ILE A 214 95.60 -37.52 -18.93
C ILE A 214 96.75 -36.51 -18.81
N LEU A 215 96.46 -35.24 -18.54
CA LEU A 215 97.46 -34.21 -18.31
C LEU A 215 98.24 -34.42 -17.01
N GLU A 216 97.60 -34.84 -15.92
CA GLU A 216 98.27 -35.19 -14.66
C GLU A 216 99.20 -36.39 -14.85
N LYS A 217 98.75 -37.43 -15.58
CA LYS A 217 99.61 -38.57 -15.94
C LYS A 217 100.80 -38.14 -16.80
N LYS A 218 100.57 -37.31 -17.84
CA LYS A 218 101.66 -36.74 -18.66
C LYS A 218 102.59 -35.83 -17.86
N PHE A 219 102.08 -35.10 -16.87
CA PHE A 219 102.89 -34.26 -15.99
C PHE A 219 103.78 -35.10 -15.08
N VAL A 220 103.27 -36.23 -14.57
CA VAL A 220 104.09 -37.22 -13.84
C VAL A 220 105.13 -37.88 -14.77
N GLU A 221 104.75 -38.30 -15.99
CA GLU A 221 105.69 -38.82 -17.00
C GLU A 221 106.78 -37.80 -17.36
N LEU A 222 106.43 -36.52 -17.53
CA LEU A 222 107.37 -35.42 -17.77
C LEU A 222 108.24 -35.10 -16.54
N THR A 223 107.69 -35.20 -15.32
CA THR A 223 108.46 -34.99 -14.07
C THR A 223 109.48 -36.13 -13.87
N ILE A 224 109.09 -37.37 -14.20
CA ILE A 224 110.00 -38.53 -14.21
C ILE A 224 111.08 -38.34 -15.30
N SER A 225 110.71 -37.83 -16.48
CA SER A 225 111.65 -37.55 -17.59
C SER A 225 112.59 -36.36 -17.31
N ALA A 226 112.14 -35.36 -16.55
CA ALA A 226 112.93 -34.18 -16.19
C ALA A 226 114.06 -34.48 -15.18
N ASN A 227 113.99 -35.62 -14.48
CA ASN A 227 115.10 -36.14 -13.68
C ASN A 227 116.24 -36.73 -14.53
N SER A 228 116.08 -36.80 -15.86
CA SER A 228 117.15 -37.13 -16.81
C SER A 228 117.43 -35.98 -17.78
N SER A 229 118.36 -35.10 -17.37
CA SER A 229 119.10 -34.13 -18.19
C SER A 229 118.33 -32.98 -18.89
N ASN A 230 118.72 -31.74 -18.57
CA ASN A 230 118.54 -30.52 -19.37
C ASN A 230 117.10 -30.07 -19.76
N VAL A 231 116.15 -30.06 -18.82
CA VAL A 231 114.85 -29.35 -18.97
C VAL A 231 114.78 -28.07 -18.12
N ALA A 232 115.93 -27.46 -17.79
CA ALA A 232 115.99 -26.26 -16.95
C ALA A 232 115.56 -24.96 -17.66
N GLN A 233 115.71 -24.86 -18.99
CA GLN A 233 115.47 -23.61 -19.74
C GLN A 233 114.01 -23.40 -20.20
N GLU A 234 113.28 -24.45 -20.58
CA GLU A 234 111.87 -24.31 -21.00
C GLU A 234 110.94 -23.96 -19.81
N ILE A 235 111.23 -24.48 -18.62
CA ILE A 235 110.46 -24.20 -17.40
C ILE A 235 110.57 -22.71 -17.03
N THR A 236 111.75 -22.09 -17.16
CA THR A 236 111.94 -20.66 -16.91
C THR A 236 111.17 -19.77 -17.89
N TYR A 237 110.99 -20.20 -19.14
CA TYR A 237 110.28 -19.43 -20.17
C TYR A 237 108.74 -19.50 -20.02
N HIS A 238 108.20 -20.67 -19.64
CA HIS A 238 106.75 -20.85 -19.51
C HIS A 238 106.16 -20.52 -18.13
N ALA A 239 106.96 -20.50 -17.06
CA ALA A 239 106.47 -20.17 -15.71
C ALA A 239 105.78 -18.78 -15.59
N PRO A 240 106.29 -17.69 -16.18
CA PRO A 240 105.62 -16.38 -16.17
C PRO A 240 104.26 -16.42 -16.89
N GLN A 241 104.18 -17.16 -18.00
CA GLN A 241 102.96 -17.30 -18.80
C GLN A 241 101.86 -18.05 -18.02
N HIS A 242 102.23 -19.11 -17.29
CA HIS A 242 101.30 -19.82 -16.41
C HIS A 242 100.88 -19.00 -15.19
N HIS A 243 101.77 -18.19 -14.60
CA HIS A 243 101.39 -17.23 -13.55
C HIS A 243 100.41 -16.17 -14.05
N GLN A 244 100.65 -15.62 -15.24
CA GLN A 244 99.75 -14.63 -15.85
C GLN A 244 98.38 -15.24 -16.19
N GLN A 245 98.35 -16.49 -16.68
CA GLN A 245 97.13 -17.24 -16.90
C GLN A 245 96.37 -17.54 -15.59
N GLY A 246 97.08 -17.92 -14.52
CA GLY A 246 96.53 -18.15 -13.19
C GLY A 246 95.86 -16.90 -12.60
N ASN A 247 96.54 -15.76 -12.67
CA ASN A 247 95.99 -14.47 -12.25
C ASN A 247 94.76 -14.07 -13.08
N GLY A 248 94.78 -14.35 -14.40
CA GLY A 248 93.62 -14.16 -15.27
C GLY A 248 92.42 -15.05 -14.89
N THR A 249 92.66 -16.31 -14.55
CA THR A 249 91.60 -17.22 -14.07
C THR A 249 91.02 -16.79 -12.72
N HIS A 250 91.86 -16.34 -11.77
CA HIS A 250 91.40 -15.93 -10.45
C HIS A 250 90.66 -14.58 -10.47
N SER A 251 91.05 -13.67 -11.36
CA SER A 251 90.26 -12.45 -11.65
C SER A 251 88.87 -12.78 -12.21
N ARG A 252 88.80 -13.75 -13.14
CA ARG A 252 87.53 -14.23 -13.71
C ARG A 252 86.65 -14.93 -12.67
N GLU A 253 87.24 -15.74 -11.80
CA GLU A 253 86.56 -16.39 -10.67
C GLU A 253 85.95 -15.37 -9.71
N ASN A 254 86.71 -14.37 -9.27
CA ASN A 254 86.21 -13.29 -8.43
C ASN A 254 85.06 -12.51 -9.08
N LYS A 255 85.14 -12.26 -10.40
CA LYS A 255 84.02 -11.65 -11.15
C LYS A 255 82.77 -12.53 -11.14
N LEU A 256 82.91 -13.84 -11.33
CA LEU A 256 81.79 -14.78 -11.26
C LEU A 256 81.18 -14.86 -9.85
N LEU A 257 81.99 -14.81 -8.78
CA LEU A 257 81.49 -14.77 -7.40
C LEU A 257 80.69 -13.49 -7.09
N ILE A 258 81.11 -12.34 -7.63
CA ILE A 258 80.36 -11.08 -7.56
C ILE A 258 79.03 -11.20 -8.33
N ASP A 259 79.04 -11.75 -9.54
CA ASP A 259 77.83 -11.91 -10.35
C ASP A 259 76.85 -12.92 -9.73
N ILE A 260 77.33 -14.04 -9.17
CA ILE A 260 76.52 -14.99 -8.37
C ILE A 260 75.88 -14.30 -7.17
N SER A 261 76.65 -13.48 -6.45
CA SER A 261 76.15 -12.72 -5.29
C SER A 261 75.08 -11.69 -5.70
N ARG A 262 75.25 -11.04 -6.86
CA ARG A 262 74.26 -10.12 -7.45
C ARG A 262 72.99 -10.86 -7.87
N LEU A 263 73.12 -12.01 -8.55
CA LEU A 263 72.00 -12.86 -8.97
C LEU A 263 71.21 -13.40 -7.77
N LYS A 264 71.88 -13.80 -6.68
CA LYS A 264 71.23 -14.23 -5.44
C LYS A 264 70.38 -13.10 -4.84
N LYS A 265 70.94 -11.90 -4.68
CA LYS A 265 70.19 -10.71 -4.22
C LYS A 265 69.00 -10.38 -5.13
N SER A 266 69.17 -10.49 -6.45
CA SER A 266 68.10 -10.28 -7.43
C SER A 266 66.99 -11.33 -7.32
N LYS A 267 67.35 -12.61 -7.14
CA LYS A 267 66.41 -13.71 -6.88
C LYS A 267 65.59 -13.42 -5.63
N ASP A 268 66.24 -13.11 -4.51
CA ASP A 268 65.56 -12.87 -3.23
C ASP A 268 64.61 -11.66 -3.31
N LYS A 269 64.98 -10.61 -4.06
CA LYS A 269 64.11 -9.47 -4.38
C LYS A 269 62.86 -9.92 -5.17
N MET A 270 63.04 -10.67 -6.27
CA MET A 270 61.94 -11.18 -7.09
C MET A 270 60.98 -12.09 -6.30
N TYR A 271 61.49 -12.91 -5.37
CA TYR A 271 60.64 -13.72 -4.48
C TYR A 271 59.81 -12.86 -3.53
N LYS A 272 60.39 -11.82 -2.92
CA LYS A 272 59.65 -10.87 -2.07
C LYS A 272 58.57 -10.13 -2.86
N GLU A 273 58.87 -9.68 -4.07
CA GLU A 273 57.91 -9.03 -4.95
C GLU A 273 56.78 -9.99 -5.35
N LYS A 274 57.10 -11.25 -5.71
CA LYS A 274 56.08 -12.29 -5.98
C LYS A 274 55.14 -12.50 -4.79
N CYS A 275 55.66 -12.63 -3.57
CA CYS A 275 54.84 -12.79 -2.37
C CYS A 275 53.95 -11.56 -2.10
N ASN A 276 54.48 -10.34 -2.33
CA ASN A 276 53.70 -9.10 -2.22
C ASN A 276 52.56 -9.04 -3.26
N PHE A 277 52.83 -9.36 -4.53
CA PHE A 277 51.81 -9.46 -5.56
C PHE A 277 50.75 -10.53 -5.26
N GLN A 278 51.15 -11.69 -4.73
CA GLN A 278 50.22 -12.74 -4.33
C GLN A 278 49.34 -12.30 -3.14
N GLY A 279 49.90 -11.58 -2.16
CA GLY A 279 49.13 -10.98 -1.07
C GLY A 279 48.09 -9.97 -1.56
N LYS A 280 48.51 -9.06 -2.47
CA LYS A 280 47.60 -8.09 -3.11
C LYS A 280 46.49 -8.76 -3.92
N TYR A 281 46.84 -9.76 -4.73
CA TYR A 281 45.87 -10.54 -5.52
C TYR A 281 44.83 -11.21 -4.62
N ASN A 282 45.27 -11.84 -3.53
CA ASN A 282 44.35 -12.45 -2.56
C ASN A 282 43.42 -11.41 -1.90
N ALA A 283 43.94 -10.24 -1.53
CA ALA A 283 43.14 -9.16 -0.95
C ALA A 283 42.08 -8.62 -1.95
N THR A 284 42.47 -8.38 -3.21
CA THR A 284 41.52 -7.98 -4.26
C THR A 284 40.47 -9.06 -4.54
N ASN A 285 40.84 -10.34 -4.46
CA ASN A 285 39.90 -11.46 -4.62
C ASN A 285 38.90 -11.58 -3.45
N ILE A 286 39.28 -11.17 -2.23
CA ILE A 286 38.36 -11.05 -1.09
C ILE A 286 37.38 -9.90 -1.34
N GLN A 287 37.87 -8.71 -1.68
CA GLN A 287 37.05 -7.54 -2.01
C GLN A 287 36.06 -7.82 -3.15
N LEU A 288 36.47 -8.59 -4.17
CA LEU A 288 35.59 -9.00 -5.27
C LEU A 288 34.42 -9.87 -4.77
N LYS A 289 34.67 -10.80 -3.84
CA LYS A 289 33.62 -11.62 -3.22
C LYS A 289 32.68 -10.80 -2.34
N GLU A 290 33.21 -9.86 -1.56
CA GLU A 290 32.42 -8.93 -0.75
C GLU A 290 31.51 -8.07 -1.63
N MET A 291 32.03 -7.49 -2.72
CA MET A 291 31.21 -6.75 -3.68
C MET A 291 30.16 -7.62 -4.37
N GLN A 292 30.47 -8.90 -4.64
CA GLN A 292 29.49 -9.83 -5.20
C GLN A 292 28.36 -10.14 -4.21
N ALA A 293 28.68 -10.40 -2.94
CA ALA A 293 27.68 -10.61 -1.89
C ALA A 293 26.80 -9.36 -1.71
N ASN A 294 27.39 -8.16 -1.68
CA ASN A 294 26.65 -6.89 -1.58
C ASN A 294 25.72 -6.68 -2.79
N LYS A 295 26.18 -7.02 -4.01
CA LYS A 295 25.33 -6.99 -5.21
C LYS A 295 24.13 -7.94 -5.10
N GLU A 296 24.34 -9.15 -4.59
CA GLU A 296 23.28 -10.15 -4.41
C GLU A 296 22.26 -9.70 -3.34
N ALA A 297 22.72 -9.08 -2.25
CA ALA A 297 21.86 -8.45 -1.24
C ALA A 297 21.00 -7.31 -1.82
N LEU A 298 21.61 -6.36 -2.54
CA LEU A 298 20.90 -5.25 -3.19
C LEU A 298 19.88 -5.73 -4.23
N LEU A 299 20.17 -6.81 -4.96
CA LEU A 299 19.20 -7.43 -5.88
C LEU A 299 18.00 -8.05 -5.13
N GLY A 300 18.22 -8.60 -3.94
CA GLY A 300 17.16 -9.05 -3.03
C GLY A 300 16.27 -7.90 -2.56
N GLU A 301 16.87 -6.80 -2.10
CA GLU A 301 16.15 -5.59 -1.67
C GLU A 301 15.33 -4.98 -2.82
N ILE A 302 15.90 -4.86 -4.02
CA ILE A 302 15.19 -4.39 -5.22
C ILE A 302 14.00 -5.28 -5.55
N LYS A 303 14.10 -6.61 -5.36
CA LYS A 303 12.97 -7.54 -5.56
C LYS A 303 11.87 -7.29 -4.52
N ALA A 304 12.23 -7.18 -3.24
CA ALA A 304 11.28 -6.91 -2.17
C ALA A 304 10.56 -5.56 -2.34
N LEU A 305 11.27 -4.51 -2.78
CA LEU A 305 10.68 -3.21 -3.09
C LEU A 305 9.70 -3.27 -4.27
N LYS A 306 10.01 -4.06 -5.32
CA LYS A 306 9.08 -4.28 -6.45
C LYS A 306 7.82 -5.03 -6.03
N GLU A 307 7.93 -6.00 -5.13
CA GLU A 307 6.78 -6.73 -4.58
C GLU A 307 5.90 -5.81 -3.71
N LYS A 308 6.50 -4.95 -2.88
CA LYS A 308 5.78 -3.89 -2.14
C LYS A 308 5.08 -2.89 -3.05
N LEU A 309 5.74 -2.43 -4.12
CA LEU A 309 5.16 -1.51 -5.10
C LEU A 309 3.93 -2.15 -5.77
N LYS A 310 4.04 -3.40 -6.23
CA LYS A 310 2.91 -4.14 -6.83
C LYS A 310 1.71 -4.27 -5.87
N ALA A 311 1.96 -4.57 -4.60
CA ALA A 311 0.90 -4.63 -3.59
C ALA A 311 0.26 -3.25 -3.32
N SER A 312 1.05 -2.17 -3.43
CA SER A 312 0.54 -0.79 -3.38
C SER A 312 -0.33 -0.48 -4.59
N ASP A 313 0.09 -0.85 -5.80
CA ASP A 313 -0.69 -0.63 -7.04
C ASP A 313 -2.02 -1.39 -7.00
N GLU A 314 -2.00 -2.65 -6.53
CA GLU A 314 -3.21 -3.46 -6.28
C GLU A 314 -4.14 -2.79 -5.24
N SER A 315 -3.58 -2.18 -4.20
CA SER A 315 -4.36 -1.45 -3.18
C SER A 315 -4.97 -0.15 -3.73
N VAL A 316 -4.27 0.56 -4.63
CA VAL A 316 -4.79 1.75 -5.32
C VAL A 316 -5.95 1.37 -6.23
N ALA A 317 -5.84 0.28 -7.00
CA ALA A 317 -6.92 -0.20 -7.84
C ALA A 317 -8.20 -0.55 -7.04
N LEU A 318 -8.06 -1.14 -5.85
CA LEU A 318 -9.18 -1.40 -4.94
C LEU A 318 -9.82 -0.11 -4.40
N LEU A 319 -9.02 0.93 -4.12
CA LEU A 319 -9.54 2.24 -3.70
C LEU A 319 -10.24 2.99 -4.84
N GLU A 320 -9.77 2.85 -6.08
CA GLU A 320 -10.43 3.40 -7.26
C GLU A 320 -11.77 2.70 -7.54
N GLN A 321 -11.84 1.37 -7.39
CA GLN A 321 -13.11 0.63 -7.47
C GLN A 321 -14.09 1.08 -6.37
N ALA A 322 -13.67 1.11 -5.10
CA ALA A 322 -14.52 1.53 -3.99
C ALA A 322 -15.02 2.98 -4.13
N LYS A 323 -14.21 3.86 -4.75
CA LYS A 323 -14.62 5.23 -5.11
C LYS A 323 -15.68 5.23 -6.21
N GLN A 324 -15.57 4.37 -7.23
CA GLN A 324 -16.59 4.25 -8.27
C GLN A 324 -17.90 3.71 -7.69
N ASP A 325 -17.84 2.63 -6.91
CA ASP A 325 -19.01 2.05 -6.24
C ASP A 325 -19.76 3.10 -5.39
N TRP A 326 -19.01 3.92 -4.63
CA TRP A 326 -19.58 5.01 -3.84
C TRP A 326 -20.22 6.13 -4.70
N GLN A 327 -19.64 6.45 -5.88
CA GLN A 327 -20.22 7.42 -6.81
C GLN A 327 -21.53 6.89 -7.43
N ASP A 328 -21.59 5.60 -7.73
CA ASP A 328 -22.77 4.94 -8.28
C ASP A 328 -23.89 4.86 -7.24
N ASP A 329 -23.57 4.50 -5.98
CA ASP A 329 -24.51 4.53 -4.85
C ASP A 329 -25.00 5.94 -4.53
N THR A 330 -24.13 6.95 -4.59
CA THR A 330 -24.50 8.36 -4.41
C THR A 330 -25.43 8.84 -5.53
N SER A 331 -25.22 8.37 -6.76
CA SER A 331 -26.10 8.68 -7.89
C SER A 331 -27.45 7.97 -7.77
N SER A 332 -27.46 6.70 -7.35
CA SER A 332 -28.65 5.88 -7.06
C SER A 332 -29.50 6.47 -5.92
N THR A 333 -28.87 6.92 -4.84
CA THR A 333 -29.57 7.58 -3.72
C THR A 333 -30.14 8.94 -4.12
N LYS A 334 -29.40 9.72 -4.93
CA LYS A 334 -29.88 11.00 -5.48
C LYS A 334 -31.12 10.83 -6.36
N GLU A 335 -31.15 9.84 -7.24
CA GLU A 335 -32.33 9.59 -8.09
C GLU A 335 -33.53 9.10 -7.26
N ARG A 336 -33.31 8.20 -6.29
CA ARG A 336 -34.35 7.78 -5.32
C ARG A 336 -34.93 8.97 -4.52
N LEU A 337 -34.08 9.92 -4.09
CA LEU A 337 -34.52 11.14 -3.42
C LEU A 337 -35.34 12.04 -4.34
N LYS A 338 -34.96 12.16 -5.62
CA LYS A 338 -35.71 12.91 -6.63
C LYS A 338 -37.09 12.31 -6.88
N THR A 339 -37.19 11.00 -7.10
CA THR A 339 -38.49 10.31 -7.24
C THR A 339 -39.34 10.45 -5.97
N SER A 340 -38.74 10.39 -4.78
CA SER A 340 -39.45 10.63 -3.52
C SER A 340 -40.00 12.06 -3.43
N LEU A 341 -39.24 13.07 -3.85
CA LEU A 341 -39.67 14.46 -3.90
C LEU A 341 -40.82 14.67 -4.91
N GLU A 342 -40.74 14.05 -6.09
CA GLU A 342 -41.80 14.06 -7.10
C GLU A 342 -43.10 13.44 -6.56
N ASN A 343 -43.00 12.32 -5.83
CA ASN A 343 -44.14 11.70 -5.14
C ASN A 343 -44.74 12.59 -4.04
N VAL A 344 -43.91 13.31 -3.27
CA VAL A 344 -44.39 14.27 -2.26
C VAL A 344 -45.12 15.45 -2.92
N ILE A 345 -44.64 15.94 -4.07
CA ILE A 345 -45.32 16.97 -4.86
C ILE A 345 -46.68 16.46 -5.37
N LEU A 346 -46.72 15.23 -5.90
CA LEU A 346 -47.96 14.59 -6.35
C LEU A 346 -48.99 14.46 -5.21
N LEU A 347 -48.56 13.98 -4.04
CA LEU A 347 -49.41 13.87 -2.84
C LEU A 347 -49.91 15.23 -2.35
N LYS A 348 -49.08 16.27 -2.40
CA LYS A 348 -49.49 17.65 -2.07
C LYS A 348 -50.58 18.16 -3.01
N ASN A 349 -50.43 17.92 -4.32
CA ASN A 349 -51.42 18.31 -5.33
C ASN A 349 -52.73 17.53 -5.16
N LEU A 350 -52.68 16.23 -4.88
CA LEU A 350 -53.86 15.42 -4.56
C LEU A 350 -54.57 15.91 -3.30
N ASN A 351 -53.82 16.24 -2.24
CA ASN A 351 -54.40 16.76 -1.00
C ASN A 351 -55.07 18.14 -1.21
N GLN A 352 -54.49 19.00 -2.05
CA GLN A 352 -55.13 20.26 -2.47
C GLN A 352 -56.44 20.02 -3.24
N LYS A 353 -56.46 19.03 -4.14
CA LYS A 353 -57.67 18.63 -4.88
C LYS A 353 -58.76 18.12 -3.93
N TYR A 354 -58.43 17.22 -3.01
CA TYR A 354 -59.39 16.71 -2.02
C TYR A 354 -59.87 17.80 -1.05
N ALA A 355 -59.01 18.73 -0.63
CA ALA A 355 -59.43 19.87 0.18
C ALA A 355 -60.46 20.75 -0.55
N ALA A 356 -60.28 20.99 -1.85
CA ALA A 356 -61.25 21.71 -2.67
C ALA A 356 -62.57 20.92 -2.84
N GLU A 357 -62.51 19.61 -3.08
CA GLU A 357 -63.69 18.74 -3.14
C GLU A 357 -64.46 18.71 -1.82
N ILE A 358 -63.77 18.67 -0.67
CA ILE A 358 -64.37 18.74 0.67
C ILE A 358 -65.11 20.08 0.88
N VAL A 359 -64.56 21.21 0.42
CA VAL A 359 -65.25 22.51 0.49
C VAL A 359 -66.53 22.50 -0.36
N VAL A 360 -66.49 21.92 -1.56
CA VAL A 360 -67.68 21.78 -2.43
C VAL A 360 -68.74 20.86 -1.81
N VAL A 361 -68.33 19.76 -1.15
CA VAL A 361 -69.27 18.87 -0.45
C VAL A 361 -69.91 19.58 0.74
N HIS A 362 -69.14 20.30 1.57
CA HIS A 362 -69.69 21.10 2.66
C HIS A 362 -70.66 22.18 2.18
N SER A 363 -70.38 22.87 1.06
CA SER A 363 -71.31 23.88 0.53
C SER A 363 -72.63 23.24 0.05
N LYS A 364 -72.58 22.04 -0.53
CA LYS A 364 -73.78 21.28 -0.93
C LYS A 364 -74.57 20.78 0.29
N LEU A 365 -73.88 20.34 1.33
CA LEU A 365 -74.51 19.92 2.59
C LEU A 365 -75.24 21.10 3.25
N ALA A 366 -74.58 22.25 3.39
CA ALA A 366 -75.19 23.47 3.95
C ALA A 366 -76.42 23.94 3.14
N ALA A 367 -76.38 23.85 1.80
CA ALA A 367 -77.54 24.14 0.96
C ALA A 367 -78.69 23.13 1.17
N SER A 368 -78.38 21.85 1.40
CA SER A 368 -79.38 20.82 1.74
C SER A 368 -79.96 21.01 3.15
N GLU A 369 -79.16 21.47 4.12
CA GLU A 369 -79.60 21.81 5.47
C GLU A 369 -80.55 23.01 5.45
N GLN A 370 -80.22 24.07 4.69
CA GLN A 370 -81.11 25.22 4.46
C GLN A 370 -82.42 24.80 3.80
N MET A 371 -82.37 23.89 2.81
CA MET A 371 -83.58 23.36 2.17
C MET A 371 -84.44 22.54 3.17
N MET A 372 -83.83 21.73 4.04
CA MET A 372 -84.56 21.03 5.10
C MET A 372 -85.19 22.00 6.13
N GLN A 373 -84.49 23.06 6.52
CA GLN A 373 -85.05 24.09 7.39
C GLN A 373 -86.27 24.76 6.76
N ALA A 374 -86.18 25.16 5.49
CA ALA A 374 -87.32 25.72 4.75
C ALA A 374 -88.49 24.73 4.63
N PHE A 375 -88.23 23.42 4.49
CA PHE A 375 -89.28 22.39 4.54
C PHE A 375 -89.94 22.30 5.93
N GLN A 376 -89.16 22.32 7.02
CA GLN A 376 -89.69 22.31 8.39
C GLN A 376 -90.48 23.58 8.73
N GLU A 377 -90.04 24.75 8.26
CA GLU A 377 -90.78 26.00 8.39
C GLU A 377 -92.11 25.95 7.62
N ASN A 378 -92.12 25.42 6.39
CA ASN A 378 -93.36 25.20 5.64
C ASN A 378 -94.28 24.17 6.32
N GLU A 379 -93.75 23.09 6.91
CA GLU A 379 -94.54 22.09 7.66
C GLU A 379 -95.19 22.71 8.92
N LEU A 380 -94.48 23.63 9.59
CA LEU A 380 -95.01 24.44 10.69
C LEU A 380 -96.09 25.44 10.25
N VAL A 381 -95.94 26.07 9.08
CA VAL A 381 -96.97 26.95 8.50
C VAL A 381 -98.22 26.14 8.14
N VAL A 382 -98.06 25.02 7.41
CA VAL A 382 -99.18 24.14 7.04
C VAL A 382 -99.87 23.56 8.29
N SER A 383 -99.13 23.21 9.35
CA SER A 383 -99.75 22.81 10.63
C SER A 383 -100.59 23.92 11.25
N LYS A 384 -100.10 25.17 11.25
CA LYS A 384 -100.88 26.33 11.74
C LYS A 384 -102.11 26.60 10.90
N GLU A 385 -102.00 26.56 9.58
CA GLU A 385 -103.14 26.71 8.67
C GLU A 385 -104.18 25.60 8.90
N LEU A 386 -103.73 24.37 9.15
CA LEU A 386 -104.59 23.23 9.48
C LEU A 386 -105.30 23.43 10.83
N ASP A 387 -104.59 23.92 11.86
CA ASP A 387 -105.17 24.23 13.18
C ASP A 387 -106.13 25.43 13.11
N GLU A 388 -105.84 26.46 12.31
CA GLU A 388 -106.75 27.58 12.04
C GLU A 388 -108.00 27.12 11.29
N LEU A 389 -107.86 26.30 10.24
CA LEU A 389 -108.98 25.69 9.52
C LEU A 389 -109.83 24.82 10.45
N LYS A 390 -109.21 24.06 11.37
CA LYS A 390 -109.88 23.24 12.36
C LYS A 390 -110.62 24.08 13.40
N SER A 391 -110.01 25.16 13.89
CA SER A 391 -110.64 26.14 14.78
C SER A 391 -111.83 26.84 14.12
N MET A 392 -111.69 27.24 12.85
CA MET A 392 -112.81 27.76 12.05
C MET A 392 -113.92 26.74 11.89
N LEU A 393 -113.60 25.47 11.62
CA LEU A 393 -114.59 24.38 11.52
C LEU A 393 -115.31 24.12 12.85
N GLU A 394 -114.60 24.15 13.98
CA GLU A 394 -115.19 24.05 15.32
C GLU A 394 -116.10 25.25 15.62
N SER A 395 -115.70 26.48 15.27
CA SER A 395 -116.54 27.67 15.40
C SER A 395 -117.79 27.65 14.50
N ALA A 396 -117.66 27.10 13.28
CA ALA A 396 -118.78 26.90 12.37
C ALA A 396 -119.75 25.82 12.88
N ASN A 397 -119.25 24.77 13.56
CA ASN A 397 -120.09 23.79 14.23
C ASN A 397 -120.86 24.39 15.43
N ILE A 398 -120.27 25.34 16.17
CA ILE A 398 -120.98 26.10 17.21
C ILE A 398 -122.10 26.94 16.59
N SER A 399 -121.81 27.69 15.52
CA SER A 399 -122.82 28.45 14.76
C SER A 399 -123.93 27.56 14.18
N ASN A 400 -123.61 26.34 13.74
CA ASN A 400 -124.60 25.40 13.23
C ASN A 400 -125.47 24.81 14.36
N ASN A 401 -124.95 24.69 15.58
CA ASN A 401 -125.76 24.35 16.76
C ASN A 401 -126.68 25.52 17.17
N ASP A 402 -126.21 26.76 17.09
CA ASP A 402 -127.04 27.95 17.34
C ASP A 402 -128.16 28.05 16.29
N LEU A 403 -127.86 27.88 14.99
CA LEU A 403 -128.84 27.79 13.91
C LEU A 403 -129.80 26.61 14.09
N SER A 404 -129.34 25.47 14.61
CA SER A 404 -130.20 24.34 14.94
C SER A 404 -131.18 24.70 16.09
N SER A 405 -130.72 25.45 17.10
CA SER A 405 -131.59 25.98 18.17
C SER A 405 -132.59 27.03 17.65
N GLU A 406 -132.19 27.83 16.66
CA GLU A 406 -133.04 28.83 16.02
C GLU A 406 -134.07 28.16 15.09
N ILE A 407 -133.71 27.08 14.40
CA ILE A 407 -134.63 26.23 13.64
C ILE A 407 -135.59 25.48 14.57
N VAL A 408 -135.16 25.04 15.76
CA VAL A 408 -136.05 24.46 16.77
C VAL A 408 -137.05 25.49 17.27
N THR A 409 -136.62 26.69 17.66
CA THR A 409 -137.54 27.76 18.10
C THR A 409 -138.43 28.29 16.96
N LEU A 410 -137.98 28.28 15.71
CA LEU A 410 -138.82 28.57 14.54
C LEU A 410 -139.84 27.45 14.28
N LYS A 411 -139.47 26.17 14.41
CA LYS A 411 -140.43 25.05 14.36
C LYS A 411 -141.45 25.12 15.49
N GLU A 412 -141.05 25.56 16.67
CA GLU A 412 -141.93 25.70 17.84
C GLU A 412 -142.89 26.90 17.70
N LYS A 413 -142.41 28.03 17.14
CA LYS A 413 -143.27 29.15 16.69
C LYS A 413 -144.22 28.73 15.57
N LEU A 414 -143.77 27.95 14.59
CA LEU A 414 -144.62 27.44 13.50
C LEU A 414 -145.68 26.43 14.01
N ALA A 415 -145.32 25.57 14.97
CA ALA A 415 -146.27 24.68 15.63
C ALA A 415 -147.30 25.46 16.46
N THR A 416 -146.88 26.56 17.10
CA THR A 416 -147.79 27.45 17.84
C THR A 416 -148.72 28.22 16.90
N ALA A 417 -148.22 28.71 15.77
CA ALA A 417 -149.03 29.36 14.74
C ALA A 417 -150.04 28.39 14.12
N THR A 418 -149.62 27.16 13.79
CA THR A 418 -150.51 26.11 13.25
C THR A 418 -151.61 25.71 14.26
N ARG A 419 -151.33 25.74 15.57
CA ARG A 419 -152.31 25.55 16.66
C ARG A 419 -153.22 26.76 16.93
N SER A 420 -153.06 27.86 16.18
CA SER A 420 -153.98 29.01 16.20
C SER A 420 -154.89 29.07 14.97
N TRP A 421 -154.76 28.09 14.06
CA TRP A 421 -155.48 28.00 12.80
C TRP A 421 -156.47 26.81 12.73
N PHE A 422 -156.50 25.99 13.78
CA PHE A 422 -157.46 24.93 14.09
C PHE A 422 -157.78 25.00 15.59
#